data_AF-A0A661IZL8-F1
#
_entry.id   AF-A0A661IZL8-F1
#
_cell.length_a   1.000
_cell.length_b   1.000
_cell.length_c   1.000
_cell.angle_alpha   90.00
_cell.angle_beta   90.00
_cell.angle_gamma   90.00
#
_symmetry.space_group_name_H-M   'P 1'
#
loop_
_entity.id
_entity.type
_entity.pdbx_description
1 polymer ?
#
loop_
_entity_poly.entity_id
_entity_poly.type
_entity_poly.pdbx_seq_one_letter_code
_entity_poly.pdbx_strand_id
1 'polypeptide(L)'
;MVRPGTFCYNSNSMETEDFKRSRPFELRLIAHSETEAEIVEEQAQALSRVSKRIEQYLNELGRLNSEIERSLREGDLKRANALIERFNETRQLAHKYLYFLVVQREAIGFRIHPDMSRIFPIPPRKKRIDEAQIQQDHHSQ
;
A
#
# COMPACT_ATOMS: atom_id res chain seq x y z
N MET A 1 51.87 36.83 -50.36
CA MET A 1 51.27 37.04 -51.70
C MET A 1 51.72 35.88 -52.58
N VAL A 2 50.91 34.82 -52.71
CA VAL A 2 51.18 33.68 -53.59
C VAL A 2 49.84 33.26 -54.21
N ARG A 3 49.87 33.07 -55.54
CA ARG A 3 48.75 32.71 -56.43
C ARG A 3 48.54 31.17 -56.48
N PRO A 4 47.42 30.71 -57.09
CA PRO A 4 46.83 29.39 -56.84
C PRO A 4 47.49 28.28 -57.66
N GLY A 5 47.61 27.10 -57.05
CA GLY A 5 47.89 25.84 -57.73
C GLY A 5 46.63 24.98 -57.73
N THR A 6 46.02 24.87 -58.91
CA THR A 6 44.92 23.98 -59.26
C THR A 6 45.29 22.53 -58.94
N PHE A 7 44.44 21.77 -58.26
CA PHE A 7 44.41 20.32 -58.44
C PHE A 7 42.98 19.80 -58.41
N CYS A 8 42.69 19.00 -59.43
CA CYS A 8 41.38 18.57 -59.87
C CYS A 8 40.73 17.58 -58.90
N TYR A 9 39.40 17.65 -58.82
CA TYR A 9 38.57 16.55 -58.33
C TYR A 9 38.89 15.27 -59.11
N ASN A 10 39.12 14.17 -58.40
CA ASN A 10 38.71 12.88 -58.91
C ASN A 10 38.21 11.97 -57.78
N SER A 11 37.13 11.29 -58.11
CA SER A 11 36.21 10.53 -57.27
C SER A 11 36.76 9.15 -56.88
N ASN A 12 36.19 8.60 -55.80
CA ASN A 12 36.27 7.20 -55.35
C ASN A 12 37.61 6.78 -54.70
N SER A 13 37.67 6.20 -53.49
CA SER A 13 36.72 5.35 -52.77
C SER A 13 37.07 5.24 -51.28
N MET A 14 36.04 4.99 -50.46
CA MET A 14 36.07 4.29 -49.17
C MET A 14 36.68 5.04 -47.97
N GLU A 15 35.89 5.97 -47.42
CA GLU A 15 35.95 6.28 -45.99
C GLU A 15 34.93 5.40 -45.23
N THR A 16 35.51 4.49 -44.44
CA THR A 16 35.13 4.08 -43.08
C THR A 16 33.64 4.08 -42.67
N GLU A 17 33.13 2.87 -42.44
CA GLU A 17 32.46 2.48 -41.19
C GLU A 17 31.44 3.49 -40.62
N ASP A 18 30.21 3.49 -41.15
CA ASP A 18 29.08 4.04 -40.41
C ASP A 18 27.83 3.16 -40.52
N PHE A 19 27.65 2.41 -39.44
CA PHE A 19 26.35 2.14 -38.79
C PHE A 19 25.20 1.62 -39.66
N LYS A 20 25.45 0.63 -40.51
CA LYS A 20 24.39 -0.26 -41.04
C LYS A 20 24.18 -1.48 -40.14
N ARG A 21 23.66 -1.24 -38.93
CA ARG A 21 22.92 -2.26 -38.18
C ARG A 21 21.49 -1.78 -37.99
N SER A 22 20.71 -1.89 -39.06
CA SER A 22 19.25 -1.92 -38.97
C SER A 22 18.86 -3.13 -38.10
N ARG A 23 18.63 -2.91 -36.81
CA ARG A 23 17.85 -3.82 -35.97
C ARG A 23 16.41 -3.27 -35.99
N PRO A 24 15.41 -4.07 -36.40
CA PRO A 24 14.03 -3.67 -36.32
C PRO A 24 13.63 -3.70 -34.83
N PHE A 25 13.76 -2.58 -34.13
CA PHE A 25 13.32 -2.49 -32.74
C PHE A 25 11.89 -1.95 -32.60
N GLU A 26 11.26 -1.50 -33.68
CA GLU A 26 10.00 -0.73 -33.60
C GLU A 26 8.72 -1.52 -33.88
N LEU A 27 8.72 -2.85 -33.74
CA LEU A 27 7.46 -3.64 -33.82
C LEU A 27 7.20 -4.57 -32.62
N ARG A 28 7.77 -4.26 -31.45
CA ARG A 28 7.45 -4.94 -30.18
C ARG A 28 6.89 -4.02 -29.07
N LEU A 29 6.80 -2.71 -29.29
CA LEU A 29 6.55 -1.76 -28.19
C LEU A 29 5.06 -1.41 -27.96
N ILE A 30 4.15 -1.69 -28.91
CA ILE A 30 2.78 -1.14 -28.87
C ILE A 30 1.73 -2.16 -28.37
N ALA A 31 1.97 -3.47 -28.51
CA ALA A 31 1.05 -4.50 -28.01
C ALA A 31 1.31 -4.91 -26.55
N HIS A 32 2.50 -4.60 -26.01
CA HIS A 32 2.81 -4.86 -24.60
C HIS A 32 2.20 -3.78 -23.69
N SER A 33 2.04 -2.54 -24.17
CA SER A 33 1.57 -1.44 -23.33
C SER A 33 0.10 -1.54 -22.90
N GLU A 34 -0.80 -2.06 -23.75
CA GLU A 34 -2.22 -2.17 -23.40
C GLU A 34 -2.46 -3.25 -22.33
N THR A 35 -1.81 -4.41 -22.51
CA THR A 35 -1.85 -5.50 -21.52
C THR A 35 -1.12 -5.13 -20.23
N GLU A 36 0.01 -4.43 -20.31
CA GLU A 36 0.71 -3.89 -19.13
C GLU A 36 -0.14 -2.84 -18.41
N ALA A 37 -0.85 -1.97 -19.14
CA ALA A 37 -1.76 -0.99 -18.54
C ALA A 37 -2.94 -1.66 -17.83
N GLU A 38 -3.54 -2.69 -18.43
CA GLU A 38 -4.61 -3.49 -17.82
C GLU A 38 -4.12 -4.15 -16.51
N ILE A 39 -2.93 -4.77 -16.52
CA ILE A 39 -2.33 -5.37 -15.32
C ILE A 39 -2.10 -4.32 -14.23
N VAL A 40 -1.58 -3.15 -14.59
CA VAL A 40 -1.35 -2.05 -13.62
C VAL A 40 -2.67 -1.55 -13.04
N GLU A 41 -3.71 -1.43 -13.85
CA GLU A 41 -5.04 -1.04 -13.39
C GLU A 41 -5.62 -2.08 -12.42
N GLU A 42 -5.54 -3.37 -12.74
CA GLU A 42 -6.00 -4.44 -11.86
C GLU A 42 -5.26 -4.42 -10.51
N GLN A 43 -3.95 -4.21 -10.53
CA GLN A 43 -3.13 -4.08 -9.32
C GLN A 43 -3.56 -2.86 -8.47
N ALA A 44 -3.81 -1.72 -9.11
CA ALA A 44 -4.28 -0.52 -8.44
C ALA A 44 -5.67 -0.74 -7.80
N GLN A 45 -6.57 -1.43 -8.50
CA GLN A 45 -7.88 -1.80 -7.97
C GLN A 45 -7.76 -2.76 -6.79
N ALA A 46 -6.88 -3.75 -6.85
CA ALA A 46 -6.64 -4.71 -5.76
C ALA A 46 -6.14 -3.99 -4.48
N LEU A 47 -5.15 -3.10 -4.61
CA LEU A 47 -4.66 -2.29 -3.49
C LEU A 47 -5.73 -1.37 -2.91
N SER A 48 -6.56 -0.77 -3.77
CA SER A 48 -7.67 0.09 -3.34
C SER A 48 -8.68 -0.69 -2.49
N ARG A 49 -9.02 -1.92 -2.91
CA ARG A 49 -9.94 -2.79 -2.17
C ARG A 49 -9.38 -3.14 -0.79
N VAL A 50 -8.10 -3.50 -0.69
CA VAL A 50 -7.46 -3.83 0.60
C VAL A 50 -7.43 -2.60 1.51
N SER A 51 -7.05 -1.43 0.99
CA SER A 51 -7.01 -0.19 1.77
C SER A 51 -8.39 0.19 2.32
N LYS A 52 -9.43 0.17 1.47
CA LYS A 52 -10.82 0.39 1.89
C LYS A 52 -11.27 -0.60 2.97
N ARG A 53 -10.81 -1.84 2.90
CA ARG A 53 -11.15 -2.85 3.91
C ARG A 53 -10.54 -2.54 5.27
N ILE A 54 -9.32 -2.01 5.31
CA ILE A 54 -8.68 -1.54 6.54
C ILE A 54 -9.46 -0.36 7.12
N GLU A 55 -9.83 0.62 6.31
CA GLU A 55 -10.65 1.77 6.73
C GLU A 55 -11.99 1.33 7.34
N GLN A 56 -12.67 0.36 6.73
CA GLN A 56 -13.88 -0.23 7.28
C GLN A 56 -13.67 -0.83 8.67
N TYR A 57 -12.56 -1.56 8.88
CA TYR A 57 -12.25 -2.10 10.21
C TYR A 57 -11.93 -1.02 11.22
N LEU A 58 -11.22 0.05 10.84
CA LEU A 58 -10.94 1.17 11.73
C LEU A 58 -12.22 1.90 12.15
N ASN A 59 -13.16 2.10 11.23
CA ASN A 59 -14.47 2.68 11.52
C ASN A 59 -15.28 1.78 12.48
N GLU A 60 -15.29 0.47 12.25
CA GLU A 60 -15.98 -0.47 13.13
C GLU A 60 -15.34 -0.53 14.52
N LEU A 61 -14.01 -0.45 14.62
CA LEU A 61 -13.32 -0.34 15.91
C LEU A 61 -13.73 0.92 16.67
N GLY A 62 -13.87 2.06 15.98
CA GLY A 62 -14.38 3.30 16.57
C GLY A 62 -15.82 3.18 17.09
N ARG A 63 -16.69 2.51 16.32
CA ARG A 63 -18.07 2.23 16.73
C ARG A 63 -18.13 1.31 17.95
N LEU A 64 -17.42 0.18 17.90
CA LEU A 64 -17.34 -0.78 19.00
C LEU A 64 -16.77 -0.13 20.27
N ASN A 65 -15.77 0.75 20.15
CA ASN A 65 -15.24 1.49 21.30
C ASN A 65 -16.32 2.34 21.98
N SER A 66 -17.08 3.09 21.19
CA SER A 66 -18.18 3.92 21.69
C SER A 66 -19.28 3.08 22.38
N GLU A 67 -19.56 1.89 21.84
CA GLU A 67 -20.54 0.96 22.41
C GLU A 67 -20.04 0.32 23.71
N ILE A 68 -18.75 -0.06 23.78
CA ILE A 68 -18.12 -0.56 25.01
C ILE A 68 -18.25 0.50 26.12
N GLU A 69 -17.86 1.74 25.83
CA GLU A 69 -17.94 2.83 26.82
C GLU A 69 -19.39 3.08 27.29
N ARG A 70 -20.37 2.95 26.39
CA ARG A 70 -21.78 3.06 26.75
C ARG A 70 -22.21 1.93 27.68
N SER A 71 -21.90 0.67 27.34
CA SER A 71 -22.24 -0.47 28.18
C SER A 71 -21.56 -0.44 29.55
N LEU A 72 -20.34 0.12 29.63
CA LEU A 72 -19.67 0.35 30.91
C LEU A 72 -20.38 1.39 31.78
N ARG A 73 -20.85 2.50 31.19
CA ARG A 73 -21.65 3.50 31.93
C ARG A 73 -22.99 2.93 32.41
N GLU A 74 -23.58 2.00 31.66
CA GLU A 74 -24.82 1.31 32.01
C GLU A 74 -24.60 0.19 33.05
N GLY A 75 -23.36 -0.17 33.37
CA GLY A 75 -23.02 -1.25 34.30
C GLY A 75 -23.18 -2.66 33.72
N ASP A 76 -23.43 -2.80 32.41
CA ASP A 76 -23.58 -4.10 31.76
C ASP A 76 -22.21 -4.65 31.33
N LEU A 77 -21.52 -5.24 32.30
CA LEU A 77 -20.17 -5.82 32.12
C LEU A 77 -20.18 -7.01 31.16
N LYS A 78 -21.26 -7.80 31.14
CA LYS A 78 -21.37 -8.96 30.24
C LYS A 78 -21.41 -8.50 28.79
N ARG A 79 -22.22 -7.48 28.50
CA ARG A 79 -22.28 -6.88 27.17
C ARG A 79 -20.97 -6.18 26.80
N ALA A 80 -20.38 -5.41 27.73
CA ALA A 80 -19.10 -4.75 27.49
C ALA A 80 -18.00 -5.77 27.13
N ASN A 81 -17.92 -6.89 27.85
CA ASN A 81 -16.96 -7.95 27.57
C ASN A 81 -17.18 -8.61 26.20
N ALA A 82 -18.42 -8.90 25.82
CA ALA A 82 -18.74 -9.42 24.48
C ALA A 82 -18.34 -8.43 23.36
N LEU A 83 -18.52 -7.13 23.59
CA LEU A 83 -18.09 -6.08 22.66
C LEU A 83 -16.55 -5.97 22.61
N ILE A 84 -15.86 -6.13 23.74
CA ILE A 84 -14.38 -6.16 23.81
C ILE A 84 -13.82 -7.35 23.01
N GLU A 85 -14.45 -8.51 23.07
CA GLU A 85 -14.07 -9.67 22.27
C GLU A 85 -14.19 -9.37 20.77
N ARG A 86 -15.35 -8.87 20.33
CA ARG A 86 -15.56 -8.45 18.93
C ARG A 86 -14.59 -7.36 18.48
N PHE A 87 -14.29 -6.40 19.36
CA PHE A 87 -13.29 -5.36 19.09
C PHE A 87 -11.91 -5.99 18.85
N ASN A 88 -11.51 -6.94 19.71
CA ASN A 88 -10.21 -7.60 19.58
C ASN A 88 -10.11 -8.49 18.34
N GLU A 89 -11.19 -9.17 17.95
CA GLU A 89 -11.27 -9.92 16.69
C GLU A 89 -11.16 -8.99 15.47
N THR A 90 -11.94 -7.90 15.46
CA THR A 90 -11.92 -6.89 14.39
C THR A 90 -10.53 -6.26 14.26
N ARG A 91 -9.86 -6.01 15.39
CA ARG A 91 -8.48 -5.53 15.45
C ARG A 91 -7.51 -6.50 14.79
N GLN A 92 -7.65 -7.81 15.03
CA GLN A 92 -6.81 -8.82 14.38
C GLN A 92 -7.01 -8.83 12.86
N LEU A 93 -8.26 -8.68 12.40
CA LEU A 93 -8.55 -8.56 10.98
C LEU A 93 -7.91 -7.31 10.37
N ALA A 94 -7.97 -6.16 11.04
CA ALA A 94 -7.30 -4.94 10.60
C ALA A 94 -5.78 -5.16 10.42
N HIS A 95 -5.12 -5.78 11.41
CA HIS A 95 -3.68 -6.11 11.33
C HIS A 95 -3.37 -7.06 10.17
N LYS A 96 -4.20 -8.08 9.95
CA LYS A 96 -4.05 -9.04 8.84
C LYS A 96 -4.10 -8.33 7.48
N TYR A 97 -5.05 -7.44 7.28
CA TYR A 97 -5.18 -6.70 6.02
C TYR A 97 -4.08 -5.65 5.84
N LEU A 98 -3.61 -5.02 6.93
CA LEU A 98 -2.45 -4.14 6.89
C LEU A 98 -1.19 -4.89 6.43
N TYR A 99 -0.97 -6.10 6.95
CA TYR A 99 0.10 -6.98 6.49
C TYR A 99 -0.04 -7.32 5.00
N PHE A 100 -1.25 -7.68 4.53
CA PHE A 100 -1.49 -7.94 3.11
C PHE A 100 -1.20 -6.72 2.23
N LEU A 101 -1.54 -5.52 2.68
CA LEU A 101 -1.25 -4.29 1.94
C LEU A 101 0.26 -4.08 1.76
N VAL A 102 1.04 -4.31 2.82
CA VAL A 102 2.51 -4.21 2.77
C VAL A 102 3.07 -5.22 1.78
N VAL A 103 2.70 -6.50 1.91
CA VAL A 103 3.18 -7.58 1.03
C VAL A 103 2.81 -7.31 -0.43
N GLN A 104 1.58 -6.84 -0.71
CA GLN A 104 1.16 -6.50 -2.07
C GLN A 104 1.98 -5.36 -2.65
N ARG A 105 2.28 -4.32 -1.86
CA ARG A 105 3.14 -3.20 -2.28
C ARG A 105 4.56 -3.67 -2.59
N GLU A 106 5.13 -4.55 -1.78
CA GLU A 106 6.45 -5.13 -2.02
C GLU A 106 6.48 -5.98 -3.29
N ALA A 107 5.44 -6.80 -3.52
CA ALA A 107 5.33 -7.70 -4.67
C ALA A 107 5.28 -6.95 -6.00
N ILE A 108 4.68 -5.76 -6.05
CA ILE A 108 4.64 -4.90 -7.24
C ILE A 108 5.84 -3.94 -7.33
N GLY A 109 6.80 -4.02 -6.39
CA GLY A 109 8.08 -3.32 -6.48
C GLY A 109 8.25 -2.06 -5.62
N PHE A 110 7.28 -1.72 -4.75
CA PHE A 110 7.46 -0.64 -3.77
C PHE A 110 8.36 -1.09 -2.61
N ARG A 111 9.68 -1.01 -2.80
CA ARG A 111 10.67 -1.41 -1.77
C ARG A 111 10.90 -0.36 -0.68
N ILE A 112 10.58 0.89 -0.97
CA ILE A 112 10.60 1.99 0.00
C ILE A 112 9.18 2.56 0.02
N HIS A 113 8.45 2.28 1.08
CA HIS A 113 7.11 2.83 1.29
C HIS A 113 7.01 3.45 2.69
N PRO A 114 6.12 4.42 2.90
CA PRO A 114 5.89 4.97 4.22
C PRO A 114 5.48 3.87 5.21
N ASP A 115 5.67 4.14 6.49
CA ASP A 115 5.24 3.25 7.56
C ASP A 115 3.70 3.14 7.54
N MET A 116 3.19 2.01 7.07
CA MET A 116 1.75 1.79 6.94
C MET A 116 1.02 1.84 8.29
N SER A 117 1.72 1.59 9.40
CA SER A 117 1.13 1.69 10.73
C SER A 117 0.80 3.14 11.12
N ARG A 118 1.50 4.13 10.55
CA ARG A 118 1.19 5.56 10.72
C ARG A 118 0.00 6.00 9.90
N ILE A 119 -0.18 5.42 8.71
CA ILE A 119 -1.30 5.73 7.81
C ILE A 119 -2.59 5.08 8.32
N PHE A 120 -2.49 3.85 8.81
CA PHE A 120 -3.61 3.08 9.37
C PHE A 120 -3.36 2.80 10.86
N PRO A 121 -3.60 3.78 11.74
CA PRO A 121 -3.36 3.62 13.17
C PRO A 121 -4.39 2.67 13.79
N ILE A 122 -4.00 1.42 13.99
CA ILE A 122 -4.86 0.41 14.62
C ILE A 122 -4.76 0.55 16.16
N PRO A 123 -5.88 0.74 16.88
CA PRO A 123 -5.87 0.92 18.33
C PRO A 123 -5.31 -0.31 19.08
N PRO A 124 -4.84 -0.13 20.33
CA PRO A 124 -4.32 -1.24 21.14
C PRO A 124 -5.42 -2.25 21.50
N ARG A 125 -5.00 -3.47 21.86
CA ARG A 125 -5.91 -4.53 22.31
C ARG A 125 -6.55 -4.13 23.64
N LYS A 126 -7.86 -4.39 23.81
CA LYS A 126 -8.57 -4.16 25.07
C LYS A 126 -8.52 -5.41 25.95
N LYS A 127 -8.36 -5.22 27.25
CA LYS A 127 -8.46 -6.28 28.26
C LYS A 127 -9.93 -6.50 28.61
N ARG A 128 -10.27 -7.75 28.94
CA ARG A 128 -11.56 -8.08 29.53
C ARG A 128 -11.67 -7.42 30.91
N ILE A 129 -12.88 -7.08 31.31
CA ILE A 129 -13.18 -6.46 32.59
C ILE A 129 -13.83 -7.51 33.49
N ASP A 130 -13.20 -7.78 34.63
CA ASP A 130 -13.73 -8.68 35.66
C ASP A 130 -14.37 -7.84 36.78
N GLU A 131 -15.45 -8.36 37.38
CA GLU A 131 -16.22 -7.67 38.43
C GLU A 131 -15.35 -7.23 39.63
N ALA A 132 -14.28 -7.98 39.92
CA ALA A 132 -13.36 -7.73 41.02
C ALA A 132 -12.43 -6.50 40.83
N GLN A 133 -12.28 -5.99 39.59
CA GLN A 133 -11.42 -4.83 39.33
C GLN A 133 -12.09 -3.49 39.71
N ILE A 134 -13.42 -3.44 39.78
CA ILE A 134 -14.18 -2.18 39.91
C ILE A 134 -14.13 -1.61 41.34
N GLN A 135 -13.95 -2.46 42.37
CA GLN A 135 -13.85 -2.00 43.75
C GLN A 135 -12.53 -1.31 44.09
N GLN A 136 -11.46 -1.48 43.29
CA GLN A 136 -10.13 -0.94 43.62
C GLN A 136 -9.97 0.54 43.23
N ASP A 137 -10.65 0.99 42.18
CA ASP A 137 -10.52 2.37 41.68
C ASP A 137 -11.31 3.40 42.50
N HIS A 138 -12.30 2.95 43.30
CA HIS A 138 -13.14 3.85 44.12
C HIS A 138 -12.61 4.12 45.54
N HIS A 139 -11.53 3.45 45.98
CA HIS A 139 -11.02 3.58 47.36
C HIS A 139 -9.72 4.40 47.48
N SER A 140 -9.38 5.20 46.46
CA SER A 140 -8.17 6.06 46.45
C SER A 140 -8.45 7.51 46.07
N GLN A 141 -9.65 8.03 46.36
CA GLN A 141 -9.93 9.47 46.37
C GLN A 141 -10.13 9.97 47.79
#